data_AF-A0A1H0M137-F1
#
_entry.id   AF-A0A1H0M137-F1
#
_cell.length_a   1.000
_cell.length_b   1.000
_cell.length_c   1.000
_cell.angle_alpha   90.00
_cell.angle_beta   90.00
_cell.angle_gamma   90.00
#
_symmetry.space_group_name_H-M   'P 1'
#
loop_
_entity.id
_entity.type
_entity.pdbx_description
1 polymer ?
#
loop_
_entity_poly.entity_id
_entity_poly.type
_entity_poly.pdbx_seq_one_letter_code
_entity_poly.pdbx_strand_id
1 'polypeptide(L)'
;MKREEAIEVLETISELYPQKFDITERVANMLIPKLLEMDYRGVLAKLSDFAVRSPFPPTIGEIAVYEPEENHHLEQMKVWEAEAAEVSDEIRQRFMDKLRSLAEEKSHES
;
A
#
# COMPACT_ATOMS: atom_id res chain seq x y z
N MET A 1 -8.40 -3.84 -9.05
CA MET A 1 -8.97 -4.65 -10.15
C MET A 1 -10.28 -4.03 -10.63
N LYS A 2 -10.83 -4.46 -11.77
CA LYS A 2 -12.14 -4.03 -12.29
C LYS A 2 -13.29 -4.85 -11.68
N ARG A 3 -14.53 -4.40 -11.91
CA ARG A 3 -15.72 -5.03 -11.32
C ARG A 3 -15.94 -6.45 -11.84
N GLU A 4 -15.69 -6.67 -13.12
CA GLU A 4 -15.82 -7.98 -13.78
C GLU A 4 -14.82 -8.98 -13.18
N GLU A 5 -13.59 -8.54 -12.96
CA GLU A 5 -12.52 -9.32 -12.32
C GLU A 5 -12.87 -9.66 -10.86
N ALA A 6 -13.46 -8.71 -10.12
CA ALA A 6 -13.92 -8.96 -8.75
C ALA A 6 -15.07 -9.99 -8.70
N ILE A 7 -15.98 -9.97 -9.68
CA ILE A 7 -17.04 -10.97 -9.81
C ILE A 7 -16.44 -12.34 -10.10
N GLU A 8 -15.50 -12.42 -11.05
CA GLU A 8 -14.80 -13.65 -11.39
C GLU A 8 -14.09 -14.27 -10.19
N VAL A 9 -13.44 -13.45 -9.34
CA VAL A 9 -12.81 -13.92 -8.10
C VAL A 9 -13.85 -14.56 -7.17
N LEU A 10 -15.01 -13.91 -6.97
CA LEU A 10 -16.06 -14.47 -6.13
C LEU A 10 -16.60 -15.76 -6.74
N GLU A 11 -16.96 -15.77 -8.02
CA GLU A 11 -17.44 -16.96 -8.73
C GLU A 11 -16.46 -18.12 -8.62
N THR A 12 -15.16 -17.86 -8.79
CA THR A 12 -14.10 -18.86 -8.61
C THR A 12 -14.10 -19.43 -7.19
N ILE A 13 -14.29 -18.61 -6.15
CA ILE A 13 -14.42 -19.11 -4.77
C ILE A 13 -15.66 -20.00 -4.62
N SER A 14 -16.80 -19.62 -5.21
CA SER A 14 -18.02 -20.45 -5.18
C SER A 14 -17.82 -21.81 -5.85
N GLU A 15 -17.14 -21.84 -7.00
CA GLU A 15 -16.83 -23.05 -7.75
C GLU A 15 -15.83 -23.97 -7.01
N LEU A 16 -14.79 -23.39 -6.39
CA LEU A 16 -13.80 -24.13 -5.62
C LEU A 16 -14.38 -24.70 -4.31
N TYR A 17 -15.38 -24.03 -3.73
CA TYR A 17 -15.99 -24.44 -2.45
C TYR A 17 -17.52 -24.58 -2.56
N PRO A 18 -18.03 -25.55 -3.36
CA PRO A 18 -19.45 -25.73 -3.55
C PRO A 18 -20.16 -25.94 -2.22
N GLN A 19 -21.35 -25.34 -2.07
CA GLN A 19 -22.21 -25.42 -0.87
C GLN A 19 -21.63 -24.77 0.41
N LYS A 20 -20.36 -24.35 0.42
CA LYS A 20 -19.72 -23.68 1.57
C LYS A 20 -19.64 -22.16 1.41
N PHE A 21 -19.75 -21.69 0.17
CA PHE A 21 -19.70 -20.27 -0.17
C PHE A 21 -20.90 -19.93 -1.06
N ASP A 22 -21.85 -19.18 -0.51
CA ASP A 22 -23.04 -18.75 -1.24
C ASP A 22 -22.92 -17.26 -1.60
N ILE A 23 -22.90 -16.97 -2.90
CA ILE A 23 -22.79 -15.61 -3.42
C ILE A 23 -24.20 -15.09 -3.66
N THR A 24 -24.75 -14.48 -2.63
CA THR A 24 -25.94 -13.64 -2.77
C THR A 24 -25.56 -12.25 -3.26
N GLU A 25 -26.50 -11.55 -3.91
CA GLU A 25 -26.31 -10.16 -4.33
C GLU A 25 -25.86 -9.26 -3.17
N ARG A 26 -26.39 -9.49 -1.96
CA ARG A 26 -25.98 -8.78 -0.73
C ARG A 26 -24.51 -9.00 -0.40
N VAL A 27 -24.02 -10.24 -0.49
CA VAL A 27 -22.62 -10.57 -0.22
C VAL A 27 -21.72 -9.97 -1.30
N ALA A 28 -22.10 -10.08 -2.57
CA ALA A 28 -21.37 -9.48 -3.68
C ALA A 28 -21.23 -7.95 -3.51
N ASN A 29 -22.31 -7.25 -3.17
CA ASN A 29 -22.31 -5.80 -2.92
C ASN A 29 -21.41 -5.39 -1.75
N MET A 30 -21.17 -6.29 -0.78
CA MET A 30 -20.28 -6.03 0.35
C MET A 30 -18.80 -6.29 0.00
N LEU A 31 -18.51 -7.35 -0.76
CA LEU A 31 -17.15 -7.80 -1.02
C LEU A 31 -16.52 -7.16 -2.27
N ILE A 32 -17.31 -6.89 -3.31
CA ILE A 32 -16.82 -6.29 -4.56
C ILE A 32 -16.06 -4.97 -4.31
N PRO A 33 -16.57 -4.00 -3.52
CA PRO A 33 -15.84 -2.76 -3.26
C PRO A 33 -14.45 -2.99 -2.65
N LYS A 34 -14.30 -4.03 -1.82
CA LYS A 34 -13.02 -4.38 -1.20
C LYS A 34 -12.05 -5.05 -2.16
N LEU A 35 -12.56 -5.87 -3.07
CA LEU A 35 -11.76 -6.49 -4.12
C LEU A 35 -11.26 -5.44 -5.14
N LEU A 36 -12.05 -4.40 -5.43
CA LEU A 36 -11.65 -3.35 -6.39
C LEU A 36 -10.33 -2.65 -5.99
N GLU A 37 -10.05 -2.54 -4.69
CA GLU A 37 -8.81 -1.96 -4.13
C GLU A 37 -7.57 -2.87 -4.32
N MET A 38 -7.72 -4.08 -4.84
CA MET A 38 -6.67 -5.11 -4.88
C MET A 38 -6.17 -5.43 -6.29
N ASP A 39 -4.97 -6.00 -6.40
CA ASP A 39 -4.43 -6.54 -7.64
C ASP A 39 -5.08 -7.90 -7.98
N TYR A 40 -5.68 -7.99 -9.15
CA TYR A 40 -6.41 -9.19 -9.59
C TYR A 40 -5.51 -10.42 -9.69
N ARG A 41 -4.33 -10.28 -10.31
CA ARG A 41 -3.44 -11.43 -10.55
C ARG A 41 -2.88 -11.96 -9.23
N GLY A 42 -2.49 -11.06 -8.33
CA GLY A 42 -2.02 -11.40 -6.99
C GLY A 42 -3.10 -12.10 -6.16
N VAL A 43 -4.35 -11.61 -6.22
CA VAL A 43 -5.49 -12.23 -5.53
C VAL A 43 -5.72 -13.66 -6.06
N LEU A 44 -5.75 -13.88 -7.37
CA LEU A 44 -5.91 -15.23 -7.94
C LEU A 44 -4.77 -16.18 -7.58
N ALA A 45 -3.53 -15.68 -7.58
CA ALA A 45 -2.38 -16.49 -7.17
C ALA A 45 -2.51 -16.94 -5.70
N LYS A 46 -2.85 -16.02 -4.79
CA LYS A 46 -3.10 -16.37 -3.38
C LYS A 46 -4.30 -17.30 -3.21
N LEU A 47 -5.37 -17.09 -3.96
CA LEU A 47 -6.55 -17.95 -3.93
C LEU A 47 -6.20 -19.39 -4.35
N SER A 48 -5.43 -19.55 -5.43
CA SER A 48 -4.96 -20.84 -5.90
C SER A 48 -4.11 -21.55 -4.84
N ASP A 49 -3.13 -20.86 -4.27
CA ASP A 49 -2.27 -21.39 -3.21
C ASP A 49 -3.06 -21.78 -1.95
N PHE A 50 -4.07 -20.99 -1.60
CA PHE A 50 -4.94 -21.27 -0.45
C PHE A 50 -5.81 -22.50 -0.67
N ALA A 51 -6.39 -22.64 -1.87
CA ALA A 51 -7.27 -23.77 -2.20
C ALA A 51 -6.57 -25.13 -2.17
N VAL A 52 -5.26 -25.18 -2.42
CA VAL A 52 -4.47 -26.40 -2.27
C VAL A 52 -4.31 -26.80 -0.80
N ARG A 53 -4.37 -25.85 0.14
CA ARG A 53 -4.03 -26.05 1.56
C ARG A 53 -5.24 -26.14 2.47
N SER A 54 -6.36 -25.53 2.11
CA SER A 54 -7.54 -25.42 2.95
C SER A 54 -8.77 -26.01 2.28
N PRO A 55 -9.53 -26.89 2.96
CA PRO A 55 -10.82 -27.37 2.48
C PRO A 55 -11.98 -26.37 2.72
N PHE A 56 -11.71 -25.21 3.33
CA PHE A 56 -12.68 -24.16 3.64
C PHE A 56 -12.41 -22.91 2.82
N PRO A 57 -13.46 -22.15 2.42
CA PRO A 57 -13.28 -20.94 1.62
C PRO A 57 -12.45 -19.89 2.37
N PRO A 58 -11.59 -19.15 1.66
CA PRO A 58 -10.85 -18.05 2.27
C PRO A 58 -11.76 -16.87 2.58
N THR A 59 -11.33 -16.09 3.56
CA THR A 59 -11.74 -14.71 3.74
C THR A 59 -11.04 -13.80 2.73
N ILE A 60 -11.62 -12.64 2.43
CA ILE A 60 -10.99 -11.65 1.53
C ILE A 60 -9.62 -11.20 2.06
N GLY A 61 -9.42 -11.16 3.37
CA GLY A 61 -8.14 -10.80 3.99
C GLY A 61 -7.02 -11.82 3.72
N GLU A 62 -7.34 -13.11 3.60
CA GLU A 62 -6.36 -14.16 3.33
C GLU A 62 -5.82 -14.12 1.90
N ILE A 63 -6.63 -13.62 0.97
CA ILE A 63 -6.27 -13.46 -0.45
C ILE A 63 -5.90 -12.01 -0.80
N ALA A 64 -5.91 -11.09 0.15
CA ALA A 64 -5.70 -9.68 -0.13
C ALA A 64 -4.29 -9.40 -0.70
N VAL A 65 -4.25 -8.71 -1.83
CA VAL A 65 -3.02 -8.18 -2.44
C VAL A 65 -3.29 -6.76 -2.86
N TYR A 66 -2.65 -5.81 -2.21
CA TYR A 66 -2.74 -4.39 -2.54
C TYR A 66 -1.54 -4.00 -3.37
N GLU A 67 -1.75 -3.15 -4.37
CA GLU A 67 -0.63 -2.48 -5.02
C GLU A 67 0.10 -1.64 -3.95
N PRO A 68 1.44 -1.60 -3.96
CA PRO A 68 2.17 -0.69 -3.09
C PRO A 68 1.68 0.72 -3.37
N GLU A 69 1.22 1.45 -2.35
CA GLU A 69 0.97 2.87 -2.50
C GLU A 69 2.27 3.53 -3.00
N GLU A 70 2.19 4.33 -4.07
CA GLU A 70 3.29 5.18 -4.47
C GLU A 70 3.63 6.08 -3.29
N ASN A 71 4.77 5.81 -2.67
CA ASN A 71 5.17 6.53 -1.47
C ASN A 71 5.74 7.90 -1.89
N HIS A 72 4.84 8.87 -2.03
CA HIS A 72 5.19 10.25 -2.37
C HIS A 72 6.22 10.86 -1.40
N HIS A 73 6.32 10.39 -0.16
CA HIS A 73 7.35 10.84 0.78
C HIS A 73 8.74 10.32 0.40
N LEU A 74 8.86 9.08 -0.09
CA LEU A 74 10.13 8.56 -0.58
C LEU A 74 10.62 9.30 -1.82
N GLU A 75 9.70 9.72 -2.70
CA GLU A 75 10.04 10.57 -3.84
C GLU A 75 10.52 11.95 -3.40
N GLN A 76 9.81 12.59 -2.46
CA GLN A 76 10.22 13.87 -1.89
C GLN A 76 11.59 13.78 -1.18
N MET A 77 11.84 12.69 -0.45
CA MET A 77 13.15 12.47 0.18
C MET A 77 14.27 12.40 -0.84
N LYS A 78 14.09 11.69 -1.97
CA LYS A 78 15.10 11.63 -3.05
C LYS A 78 15.37 13.00 -3.66
N VAL A 79 14.33 13.82 -3.82
CA VAL A 79 14.48 15.20 -4.32
C VAL A 79 15.31 16.02 -3.33
N TRP A 80 14.97 15.98 -2.04
CA TRP A 80 15.73 16.71 -1.01
C TRP A 80 17.17 16.24 -0.88
N GLU A 81 17.44 14.94 -1.01
CA GLU A 81 18.80 14.39 -1.03
C GLU A 81 19.61 14.91 -2.22
N ALA A 82 18.99 14.97 -3.41
CA ALA A 82 19.63 15.52 -4.60
C ALA A 82 19.91 17.03 -4.44
N GLU A 83 18.94 17.80 -3.96
CA GLU A 83 19.10 19.24 -3.67
C GLU A 83 20.20 19.49 -2.62
N ALA A 84 20.26 18.68 -1.56
CA ALA A 84 21.28 18.79 -0.52
C ALA A 84 22.70 18.41 -1.02
N ALA A 85 22.79 17.53 -2.01
CA ALA A 85 24.06 17.16 -2.64
C ALA A 85 24.62 18.25 -3.57
N GLU A 86 23.76 19.11 -4.13
CA GLU A 86 24.16 20.26 -4.95
C GLU A 86 24.70 21.44 -4.11
N VAL A 87 24.39 21.47 -2.82
CA VAL A 87 24.89 22.51 -1.91
C VAL A 87 26.40 22.32 -1.67
N SER A 88 27.20 23.31 -2.06
CA SER A 88 28.64 23.30 -1.83
C SER A 88 28.99 23.36 -0.33
N ASP A 89 30.15 22.80 0.02
CA ASP A 89 30.62 22.78 1.41
C ASP A 89 30.77 24.18 2.01
N GLU A 90 31.11 25.19 1.20
CA GLU A 90 31.20 26.58 1.65
C GLU A 90 29.85 27.17 2.07
N ILE A 91 28.79 26.88 1.30
CA ILE A 91 27.42 27.31 1.63
C ILE A 91 26.93 26.58 2.89
N ARG A 92 27.22 25.29 3.00
CA ARG A 92 26.89 24.47 4.17
C ARG A 92 27.55 25.02 5.45
N GLN A 93 28.84 25.36 5.39
CA GLN A 93 29.55 25.90 6.55
C GLN A 93 29.00 27.28 6.96
N ARG A 94 28.79 28.19 6.00
CA ARG A 94 28.20 29.51 6.28
C ARG A 94 26.82 29.41 6.92
N PHE A 95 25.99 28.46 6.47
CA PHE A 95 24.70 28.20 7.06
C PHE A 95 24.82 27.72 8.52
N MET A 96 25.69 26.75 8.79
CA MET A 96 25.89 26.20 10.14
C MET A 96 26.43 27.23 11.12
N ASP A 97 27.35 28.10 10.67
CA ASP A 97 27.89 29.19 11.50
C ASP A 97 26.81 30.20 11.87
N LYS A 98 25.94 30.57 10.92
CA LYS A 98 24.83 31.49 11.17
C LYS A 98 23.73 30.87 12.02
N LEU A 99 23.48 29.57 11.87
CA LEU A 99 22.50 28.85 12.69
C LEU A 99 22.96 28.78 14.15
N ARG A 100 24.26 28.54 14.37
CA ARG A 100 24.88 28.55 15.70
C ARG A 100 24.79 29.91 16.37
N SER A 101 25.12 31.00 15.66
CA SER A 101 25.04 32.34 16.23
C SER A 101 23.61 32.70 16.65
N LEU A 102 22.62 32.34 15.83
CA LEU A 102 21.20 32.57 16.15
C LEU A 102 20.73 31.74 17.36
N ALA A 103 21.21 30.51 17.50
CA ALA A 103 20.90 29.67 18.66
C ALA A 103 21.49 30.25 19.95
N GLU A 104 22.72 30.75 19.89
CA GLU A 104 23.39 31.44 21.00
C GLU A 104 22.65 32.74 21.37
N GLU A 105 22.30 33.58 20.40
CA GLU A 105 21.51 34.80 20.60
C GLU A 105 20.16 34.52 21.28
N LYS A 106 19.42 33.49 20.81
CA LYS A 106 18.15 33.11 21.42
C LYS A 106 18.28 32.52 22.82
N SER A 107 19.39 31.84 23.11
CA SER A 107 19.67 31.29 24.44
C SER A 107 20.04 32.37 25.47
N HIS A 108 20.61 33.49 25.02
CA HIS A 108 20.96 34.64 25.86
C HIS A 108 19.80 35.63 26.06
N GLU A 109 18.73 35.54 25.27
CA GLU A 109 17.48 36.29 25.43
C GLU A 109 16.46 35.65 26.41
N SER A 110 16.73 34.45 26.94
CA SER A 110 15.89 33.73 27.93
C SER A 110 16.47 33.83 29.35
#